data_AF-A0A3D2U095-F1
#
_entry.id   AF-A0A3D2U095-F1
#
_cell.length_a   1.000
_cell.length_b   1.000
_cell.length_c   1.000
_cell.angle_alpha   90.00
_cell.angle_beta   90.00
_cell.angle_gamma   90.00
#
_symmetry.space_group_name_H-M   'P 1'
#
loop_
_entity.id
_entity.type
_entity.pdbx_description
1 polymer ?
#
loop_
_entity_poly.entity_id
_entity_poly.type
_entity_poly.pdbx_seq_one_letter_code
_entity_poly.pdbx_strand_id
1 'polypeptide(L)'
;AVDSKTGEPSPELQEQRATSGWLVTEGLIELETMRLLDPFLTARGAVFRMQVIGHFDAGGPFTRLEAVIDASGELPKVTFARDLTQLGKGYSYQVLIPD
;
A
#
# COMPACT_ATOMS: atom_id res chain seq x y z
N ALA A 1 -10.65 1.14 3.01
CA ALA A 1 -10.82 1.96 1.80
C ALA A 1 -10.11 3.27 2.03
N VAL A 2 -9.35 3.75 1.05
CA VAL A 2 -8.68 5.05 1.13
C VAL A 2 -9.53 6.11 0.45
N ASP A 3 -9.51 7.32 0.97
CA ASP A 3 -10.07 8.49 0.31
C ASP A 3 -9.34 8.69 -1.04
N SER A 4 -10.09 8.91 -2.12
CA SER A 4 -9.53 9.00 -3.46
C SER A 4 -8.80 10.32 -3.75
N LYS A 5 -8.95 11.32 -2.89
CA LYS A 5 -8.30 12.64 -2.99
C LYS A 5 -7.10 12.77 -2.06
N THR A 6 -7.20 12.29 -0.82
CA THR A 6 -6.11 12.38 0.16
C THR A 6 -5.27 11.11 0.23
N GLY A 7 -5.78 9.98 -0.25
CA GLY A 7 -5.15 8.68 -0.09
C GLY A 7 -5.20 8.17 1.36
N GLU A 8 -5.82 8.91 2.28
CA GLU A 8 -5.89 8.55 3.69
C GLU A 8 -6.93 7.46 3.93
N PRO A 9 -6.64 6.49 4.79
CA PRO A 9 -7.57 5.40 5.03
C PRO A 9 -8.67 5.87 5.99
N SER A 10 -9.94 5.65 5.65
CA SER A 10 -11.07 5.95 6.54
C SER A 10 -10.97 5.09 7.82
N PRO A 11 -10.86 5.68 9.02
CA PRO A 11 -10.68 4.92 10.26
C PRO A 11 -11.86 4.00 10.57
N GLU A 12 -13.09 4.51 10.43
CA GLU A 12 -14.31 3.74 10.71
C GLU A 12 -14.43 2.52 9.80
N LEU A 13 -14.17 2.67 8.49
CA LEU A 13 -14.20 1.56 7.55
C LEU A 13 -13.08 0.55 7.79
N GLN A 14 -11.91 0.99 8.27
CA GLN A 14 -10.83 0.08 8.64
C GLN A 14 -11.17 -0.77 9.87
N GLU A 15 -11.89 -0.18 10.83
CA GLU A 15 -12.33 -0.88 12.04
C GLU A 15 -13.41 -1.91 11.70
N GLN A 16 -14.43 -1.52 10.91
CA GLN A 16 -15.49 -2.42 10.45
C GLN A 16 -14.97 -3.63 9.65
N ARG A 17 -13.84 -3.45 8.94
CA ARG A 17 -13.22 -4.49 8.10
C ARG A 17 -11.93 -5.05 8.68
N ALA A 18 -11.75 -4.97 10.00
CA ALA A 18 -10.54 -5.44 10.69
C ALA A 18 -10.35 -6.97 10.66
N THR A 19 -11.39 -7.74 10.35
CA THR A 19 -11.34 -9.22 10.24
C THR A 19 -11.96 -9.66 8.91
N SER A 20 -11.53 -10.80 8.36
CA SER A 20 -12.06 -11.37 7.11
C SER A 20 -13.59 -11.59 7.13
N GLY A 21 -14.18 -11.71 8.33
CA GLY A 21 -15.61 -11.89 8.54
C GLY A 21 -16.50 -10.76 8.02
N TRP A 22 -15.94 -9.58 7.71
CA TRP A 22 -16.70 -8.47 7.11
C TRP A 22 -17.41 -8.88 5.81
N LEU A 23 -16.86 -9.85 5.08
CA LEU A 23 -17.46 -10.40 3.85
C LEU A 23 -18.82 -11.07 4.12
N VAL A 24 -18.98 -11.71 5.28
CA VAL A 24 -20.25 -12.34 5.69
C VAL A 24 -21.19 -11.29 6.27
N THR A 25 -20.69 -10.41 7.14
CA THR A 25 -21.49 -9.36 7.79
C THR A 25 -22.09 -8.37 6.79
N GLU A 26 -21.38 -8.04 5.71
CA GLU A 26 -21.88 -7.20 4.62
C GLU A 26 -22.69 -7.99 3.58
N GLY A 27 -22.88 -9.31 3.76
CA GLY A 27 -23.69 -10.16 2.89
C GLY A 27 -23.09 -10.44 1.50
N LEU A 28 -21.76 -10.30 1.35
CA LEU A 28 -21.07 -10.58 0.07
C LEU A 28 -20.93 -12.08 -0.19
N ILE A 29 -20.84 -12.89 0.86
CA ILE A 29 -20.76 -14.35 0.80
C ILE A 29 -21.51 -15.00 1.97
N GLU A 30 -21.91 -16.27 1.79
CA GLU A 30 -22.46 -17.11 2.86
C GLU A 30 -21.36 -17.67 3.78
N LEU A 31 -21.76 -18.09 4.99
CA LEU A 31 -20.84 -18.60 6.01
C LEU A 31 -20.07 -19.84 5.53
N GLU A 32 -20.74 -20.73 4.80
CA GLU A 32 -20.18 -21.94 4.21
C GLU A 32 -19.03 -21.61 3.25
N THR A 33 -19.19 -20.56 2.46
CA THR A 33 -18.16 -20.08 1.54
C THR A 33 -17.01 -19.43 2.30
N MET A 34 -17.31 -18.64 3.33
CA MET A 34 -16.27 -18.02 4.16
C MET A 34 -15.38 -19.06 4.84
N ARG A 35 -15.94 -20.19 5.31
CA ARG A 35 -15.16 -21.27 5.93
C ARG A 35 -14.14 -21.90 4.98
N LEU A 36 -14.40 -21.89 3.67
CA LEU A 36 -13.45 -22.36 2.65
C LEU A 36 -12.38 -21.31 2.35
N LEU A 37 -12.75 -20.03 2.39
CA LEU A 37 -11.86 -18.91 2.05
C LEU A 37 -10.96 -18.47 3.20
N ASP A 38 -11.39 -18.62 4.46
CA ASP A 38 -10.73 -18.09 5.64
C ASP A 38 -9.22 -18.39 5.71
N PRO A 39 -8.73 -19.61 5.41
CA PRO A 39 -7.30 -19.91 5.46
C PRO A 39 -6.44 -19.15 4.44
N PHE A 40 -7.05 -18.53 3.43
CA PHE A 40 -6.36 -17.87 2.32
C PHE A 40 -6.50 -16.35 2.34
N LEU A 41 -7.25 -15.80 3.30
CA LEU A 41 -7.54 -14.38 3.38
C LEU A 41 -6.88 -13.74 4.61
N THR A 42 -6.43 -12.51 4.43
CA THR A 42 -5.93 -11.66 5.51
C THR A 42 -6.66 -10.33 5.46
N ALA A 43 -7.10 -9.81 6.61
CA ALA A 43 -7.73 -8.49 6.69
C ALA A 43 -6.72 -7.32 6.62
N ARG A 44 -5.44 -7.60 6.86
CA ARG A 44 -4.32 -6.64 6.85
C ARG A 44 -3.05 -7.31 6.33
N GLY A 45 -2.13 -6.50 5.80
CA GLY A 45 -0.79 -6.93 5.40
C GLY A 45 0.28 -6.23 6.23
N ALA A 46 1.44 -6.86 6.36
CA ALA A 46 2.61 -6.30 7.03
C ALA A 46 3.80 -6.10 6.07
N VAL A 47 3.62 -6.35 4.77
CA VAL A 47 4.65 -6.16 3.74
C VAL A 47 4.21 -5.06 2.79
N PHE A 48 5.05 -4.05 2.64
CA PHE A 48 4.75 -2.84 1.89
C PHE A 48 5.74 -2.66 0.75
N ARG A 49 5.25 -2.39 -0.46
CA ARG A 49 6.08 -2.02 -1.61
C ARG A 49 5.83 -0.56 -1.95
N MET A 50 6.90 0.20 -2.08
CA MET A 50 6.85 1.63 -2.36
C MET A 50 7.79 2.00 -3.49
N GLN A 51 7.44 3.05 -4.21
CA GLN A 51 8.36 3.78 -5.06
C GLN A 51 8.71 5.10 -4.38
N VAL A 52 10.01 5.34 -4.24
CA VAL A 52 10.57 6.53 -3.58
C VAL A 52 11.26 7.37 -4.66
N ILE A 53 10.91 8.64 -4.74
CA ILE A 53 11.48 9.57 -5.72
C ILE A 53 12.14 10.72 -4.97
N GLY A 54 13.45 10.85 -5.15
CA GLY A 54 14.18 12.06 -4.78
C GLY A 54 14.35 12.94 -6.02
N HIS A 55 13.99 14.21 -5.93
CA HIS A 55 14.20 15.18 -7.01
C HIS A 55 14.51 16.56 -6.43
N PHE A 56 15.02 17.44 -7.28
CA PHE A 56 15.12 18.88 -7.02
C PHE A 56 13.92 19.62 -7.64
N ASP A 57 13.51 20.74 -7.06
CA ASP A 57 12.37 21.54 -7.53
C ASP A 57 12.68 22.23 -8.86
N ALA A 58 13.79 22.97 -8.95
CA ALA A 58 14.15 23.75 -10.15
C ALA A 58 14.73 22.91 -11.31
N GLY A 59 14.38 21.63 -11.40
CA GLY A 59 15.03 20.67 -12.30
C GLY A 59 16.41 20.22 -11.80
N GLY A 60 16.96 19.19 -12.44
CA GLY A 60 18.22 18.57 -12.04
C GLY A 60 18.13 17.04 -11.93
N PRO A 61 19.12 16.41 -11.27
CA PRO A 61 19.15 14.98 -11.04
C PRO A 61 17.89 14.50 -10.31
N PHE A 62 17.55 13.25 -10.54
CA PHE A 62 16.54 12.56 -9.75
C PHE A 62 17.04 11.16 -9.44
N THR A 63 16.50 10.57 -8.39
CA THR A 63 16.67 9.17 -8.07
C THR A 63 15.30 8.56 -7.88
N ARG A 64 15.11 7.36 -8.42
CA ARG A 64 13.88 6.59 -8.25
C ARG A 64 14.23 5.20 -7.74
N LEU A 65 13.76 4.86 -6.56
CA LEU A 65 13.95 3.54 -5.95
C LEU A 65 12.62 2.81 -5.86
N GLU A 66 12.65 1.51 -6.06
CA GLU A 66 11.61 0.61 -5.54
C GLU A 66 12.15 -0.07 -4.28
N ALA A 67 11.38 -0.03 -3.20
CA ALA A 67 11.71 -0.68 -1.95
C ALA A 67 10.55 -1.56 -1.49
N VAL A 68 10.89 -2.72 -0.90
CA VAL A 68 9.95 -3.56 -0.16
C VAL A 68 10.37 -3.57 1.31
N ILE A 69 9.41 -3.29 2.18
CA ILE A 69 9.58 -3.29 3.63
C ILE A 69 8.72 -4.41 4.21
N ASP A 70 9.33 -5.29 4.98
CA ASP A 70 8.64 -6.28 5.81
C ASP A 70 8.58 -5.78 7.25
N ALA A 71 7.36 -5.53 7.73
CA ALA A 71 7.02 -5.08 9.07
C ALA A 71 6.28 -6.16 9.88
N SER A 72 6.42 -7.45 9.52
CA SER A 72 5.80 -8.57 10.25
C SER A 72 6.46 -8.87 11.59
N GLY A 73 7.71 -8.45 11.79
CA GLY A 73 8.44 -8.58 13.05
C GLY A 73 8.39 -7.32 13.93
N GLU A 74 9.12 -7.33 15.04
CA GLU A 74 9.19 -6.19 15.97
C GLU A 74 9.79 -4.93 15.34
N LEU A 75 10.76 -5.10 14.43
CA LEU A 75 11.41 -4.02 13.71
C LEU A 75 11.21 -4.21 12.20
N PRO A 76 10.67 -3.20 11.49
CA PRO A 76 10.56 -3.24 10.03
C PRO A 76 11.93 -3.34 9.35
N LYS A 77 12.00 -4.14 8.27
CA LYS A 77 13.24 -4.39 7.52
C LYS A 77 13.03 -4.12 6.04
N VAL A 78 14.02 -3.50 5.39
CA VAL A 78 14.07 -3.40 3.93
C VAL A 78 14.52 -4.77 3.39
N THR A 79 13.62 -5.49 2.73
CA THR A 79 13.88 -6.83 2.19
C THR A 79 14.28 -6.80 0.72
N PHE A 80 13.93 -5.73 0.02
CA PHE A 80 14.29 -5.51 -1.38
C PHE A 80 14.48 -4.02 -1.64
N ALA A 81 15.51 -3.68 -2.40
CA ALA A 81 15.75 -2.33 -2.90
C ALA A 81 16.33 -2.40 -4.32
N ARG A 82 15.79 -1.61 -5.24
CA ARG A 82 16.26 -1.52 -6.62
C ARG A 82 16.23 -0.08 -7.11
N ASP A 83 17.34 0.32 -7.72
CA ASP A 83 17.43 1.58 -8.43
C ASP A 83 16.75 1.49 -9.80
N LEU A 84 15.78 2.36 -10.02
CA LEU A 84 14.99 2.52 -11.24
C LEU A 84 15.30 3.84 -11.95
N THR A 85 16.30 4.59 -11.50
CA THR A 85 16.63 5.93 -12.05
C THR A 85 16.86 5.89 -13.55
N GLN A 86 17.48 4.82 -14.07
CA GLN A 86 17.72 4.62 -15.50
C GLN A 86 16.44 4.45 -16.33
N LEU A 87 15.31 4.13 -15.70
CA LEU A 87 14.00 4.02 -16.36
C LEU A 87 13.21 5.33 -16.38
N GLY A 88 13.80 6.43 -15.91
CA GLY A 88 13.12 7.72 -15.84
C GLY A 88 12.28 7.90 -14.57
N LYS A 89 11.76 9.12 -14.41
CA LYS A 89 11.01 9.56 -13.22
C LYS A 89 9.72 8.77 -12.98
N GLY A 90 9.06 8.30 -14.05
CA GLY A 90 7.83 7.49 -13.96
C GLY A 90 6.56 8.22 -13.52
N TYR A 91 6.67 9.45 -13.01
CA TYR A 91 5.55 10.29 -12.57
C TYR A 91 5.71 11.71 -13.13
N SER A 92 4.59 12.41 -13.33
CA SER A 92 4.62 13.82 -13.75
C SER A 92 5.05 14.71 -12.59
N TYR A 93 5.66 15.85 -12.91
CA TYR A 93 6.13 16.81 -11.92
C TYR A 93 5.00 17.32 -11.01
N GLN A 94 3.80 17.51 -11.56
CA GLN A 94 2.59 17.92 -10.81
C GLN A 94 2.17 16.93 -9.73
N VAL A 95 2.51 15.64 -9.86
CA VAL A 95 2.22 14.63 -8.83
C VAL A 95 3.27 14.66 -7.71
N LEU A 96 4.48 15.16 -8.00
CA LEU A 96 5.59 15.20 -7.05
C LEU A 96 5.58 16.46 -6.18
N ILE A 97 5.01 17.55 -6.69
CA ILE A 97 4.88 18.82 -5.98
C ILE A 97 3.39 19.16 -5.89
N PRO A 98 2.77 18.97 -4.71
CA PRO A 98 1.46 19.54 -4.43
C PRO A 98 1.51 21.07 -4.55
N ASP A 99 0.40 21.68 -4.99
CA ASP A 99 0.23 23.15 -5.03
C ASP A 99 0.46 23.81 -3.67
#